data_AF-A0A8T5RTL6-F1
#
_entry.id   AF-A0A8T5RTL6-F1
#
_cell.length_a   1.000
_cell.length_b   1.000
_cell.length_c   1.000
_cell.angle_alpha   90.00
_cell.angle_beta   90.00
_cell.angle_gamma   90.00
#
_symmetry.space_group_name_H-M   'P 1'
#
loop_
_entity.id
_entity.type
_entity.pdbx_description
1 polymer ?
#
loop_
_entity_poly.entity_id
_entity_poly.type
_entity_poly.pdbx_seq_one_letter_code
_entity_poly.pdbx_strand_id
1 'polypeptide(L)'
;MIEVYTKGKKKDEIIGLVDGKKYLSKKKKLWGYLDGNAARIKNGYPLLYIKDDGKITLNDDWNFEEQGYLKENQIFYIGSNELILSFHKDKGEIENHYNNKRIYLRGEGIDALTSMDFFGISAILLDLFAGAGESEDDDDSILDDFTDFLDDLI
;
A
#
# COMPACT_ATOMS: atom_id res chain seq x y z
N MET A 1 -13.34 2.58 7.54
CA MET A 1 -12.45 1.41 7.39
C MET A 1 -12.52 0.96 5.95
N ILE A 2 -11.38 0.89 5.27
CA ILE A 2 -11.34 0.51 3.86
C ILE A 2 -11.10 -0.99 3.81
N GLU A 3 -12.05 -1.69 3.20
CA GLU A 3 -11.96 -3.12 2.94
C GLU A 3 -11.13 -3.34 1.69
N VAL A 4 -10.13 -4.23 1.79
CA VAL A 4 -9.18 -4.50 0.72
C VAL A 4 -9.44 -5.89 0.17
N TYR A 5 -9.56 -6.01 -1.14
CA TYR A 5 -9.92 -7.26 -1.83
C TYR A 5 -8.95 -7.63 -2.93
N THR A 6 -8.73 -8.94 -3.09
CA THR A 6 -8.30 -9.53 -4.37
C THR A 6 -9.52 -10.07 -5.11
N LYS A 7 -9.38 -10.18 -6.42
CA LYS A 7 -10.37 -10.84 -7.26
C LYS A 7 -10.20 -12.35 -7.16
N GLY A 8 -11.10 -13.01 -6.43
CA GLY A 8 -11.14 -14.47 -6.34
C GLY A 8 -11.87 -15.12 -7.52
N LYS A 9 -11.64 -16.42 -7.75
CA LYS A 9 -12.26 -17.20 -8.87
C LYS A 9 -13.78 -17.35 -8.76
N LYS A 10 -14.35 -17.26 -7.55
CA LYS A 10 -15.81 -17.44 -7.29
C LYS A 10 -16.45 -16.27 -6.55
N LYS A 11 -15.70 -15.54 -5.73
CA LYS A 11 -16.11 -14.35 -4.99
C LYS A 11 -14.85 -13.57 -4.63
N ASP A 12 -14.95 -12.24 -4.54
CA ASP A 12 -13.84 -11.43 -4.04
C ASP A 12 -13.46 -11.85 -2.62
N GLU A 13 -12.16 -11.94 -2.37
CA GLU A 13 -11.60 -12.35 -1.09
C GLU A 13 -11.13 -11.11 -0.34
N ILE A 14 -11.63 -10.94 0.88
CA ILE A 14 -11.17 -9.85 1.76
C ILE A 14 -9.77 -10.22 2.22
N ILE A 15 -8.80 -9.44 1.77
CA ILE A 15 -7.41 -9.59 2.19
C ILE A 15 -7.28 -8.95 3.56
N GLY A 16 -7.71 -7.70 3.74
CA GLY A 16 -7.48 -6.97 4.97
C GLY A 16 -8.25 -5.67 5.09
N LEU A 17 -7.91 -4.89 6.13
CA LEU A 17 -8.59 -3.65 6.50
C LEU A 17 -7.56 -2.58 6.85
N VAL A 18 -7.56 -1.47 6.12
CA VAL A 18 -6.66 -0.32 6.37
C VAL A 18 -7.45 0.85 6.95
N ASP A 19 -6.89 1.48 7.97
CA ASP A 19 -7.43 2.74 8.51
C ASP A 19 -6.85 3.92 7.73
N GLY A 20 -7.72 4.58 6.98
CA GLY A 20 -7.35 5.73 6.19
C GLY A 20 -7.06 6.99 7.00
N LYS A 21 -7.53 7.15 8.27
CA LYS A 21 -7.26 8.40 9.06
C LYS A 21 -7.76 8.53 10.52
N LYS A 22 -8.16 7.48 11.26
CA LYS A 22 -8.92 7.57 12.54
C LYS A 22 -10.41 7.84 12.35
N TYR A 23 -11.11 7.00 11.58
CA TYR A 23 -12.58 7.00 11.62
C TYR A 23 -13.17 5.61 11.86
N LEU A 24 -13.65 5.49 13.10
CA LEU A 24 -14.74 4.68 13.63
C LEU A 24 -14.46 3.27 14.13
N SER A 25 -14.88 3.11 15.38
CA SER A 25 -14.88 1.94 16.23
C SER A 25 -15.75 0.82 15.66
N LYS A 26 -15.13 -0.29 15.28
CA LYS A 26 -15.68 -1.63 15.50
C LYS A 26 -14.55 -2.66 15.46
N LYS A 27 -14.70 -3.68 16.31
CA LYS A 27 -13.74 -4.74 16.67
C LYS A 27 -13.33 -5.63 15.48
N LYS A 28 -12.52 -5.14 14.54
CA LYS A 28 -11.78 -6.00 13.58
C LYS A 28 -10.29 -5.74 13.72
N LYS A 29 -9.45 -6.76 13.46
CA LYS A 29 -7.99 -6.74 13.65
C LYS A 29 -7.38 -5.78 12.61
N LEU A 30 -6.96 -4.59 13.05
CA LEU A 30 -6.29 -3.59 12.22
C LEU A 30 -4.99 -4.18 11.65
N TRP A 31 -4.68 -3.89 10.38
CA TRP A 31 -3.46 -4.34 9.72
C TRP A 31 -2.37 -3.28 9.64
N GLY A 32 -2.77 -2.02 9.50
CA GLY A 32 -1.88 -0.88 9.45
C GLY A 32 -2.66 0.41 9.32
N TYR A 33 -1.96 1.53 9.45
CA TYR A 33 -2.53 2.88 9.41
C TYR A 33 -1.47 3.88 8.97
N LEU A 34 -1.93 5.02 8.46
CA LEU A 34 -1.08 6.18 8.26
C LEU A 34 -1.14 7.09 9.50
N ASP A 35 0.02 7.42 10.07
CA ASP A 35 0.14 8.38 11.18
C ASP A 35 1.11 9.50 10.82
N GLY A 36 0.56 10.72 10.70
CA GLY A 36 1.27 11.82 10.06
C GLY A 36 1.63 11.46 8.62
N ASN A 37 2.93 11.49 8.33
CA ASN A 37 3.48 11.12 7.03
C ASN A 37 4.13 9.72 7.02
N ALA A 38 3.94 8.93 8.08
CA ALA A 38 4.53 7.60 8.21
C ALA A 38 3.46 6.51 8.03
N ALA A 39 3.68 5.61 7.08
CA ALA A 39 2.90 4.39 6.96
C ALA A 39 3.37 3.38 8.02
N ARG A 40 2.46 2.84 8.82
CA ARG A 40 2.78 1.95 9.94
C ARG A 40 1.96 0.66 9.86
N ILE A 41 2.60 -0.47 10.18
CA ILE A 41 1.88 -1.73 10.41
C ILE A 41 1.15 -1.70 11.76
N LYS A 42 0.26 -2.67 12.00
CA LYS A 42 -0.54 -2.77 13.23
C LYS A 42 0.26 -2.79 14.53
N ASN A 43 1.51 -3.27 14.47
CA ASN A 43 2.42 -3.33 15.61
C ASN A 43 3.14 -1.99 15.87
N GLY A 44 2.86 -0.95 15.07
CA GLY A 44 3.42 0.40 15.22
C GLY A 44 4.76 0.63 14.52
N TYR A 45 5.35 -0.41 13.91
CA TYR A 45 6.58 -0.29 13.14
C TYR A 45 6.34 0.54 11.87
N PRO A 46 7.14 1.60 11.61
CA PRO A 46 7.04 2.40 10.41
C PRO A 46 7.66 1.66 9.21
N LEU A 47 6.97 1.68 8.08
CA LEU A 47 7.45 1.11 6.81
C LEU A 47 8.14 2.18 5.96
N LEU A 48 7.41 3.25 5.64
CA LEU A 48 7.85 4.32 4.76
C LEU A 48 7.38 5.66 5.27
N TYR A 49 8.14 6.69 4.92
CA TYR A 49 7.86 8.09 5.20
C TYR A 49 7.68 8.84 3.89
N ILE A 50 6.76 9.79 3.86
CA ILE A 50 6.64 10.75 2.77
C ILE A 50 7.04 12.15 3.25
N LYS A 51 7.97 12.77 2.55
CA LYS A 51 8.44 14.13 2.79
C LYS A 51 7.44 15.14 2.24
N ASP A 52 7.56 16.39 2.69
CA ASP A 52 6.66 17.49 2.27
C ASP A 52 6.76 17.80 0.77
N ASP A 53 7.90 17.47 0.14
CA ASP A 53 8.10 17.59 -1.31
C ASP A 53 7.56 16.38 -2.11
N GLY A 54 6.91 15.42 -1.44
CA GLY A 54 6.32 14.22 -2.04
C GLY A 54 7.30 13.06 -2.19
N LYS A 55 8.57 13.20 -1.80
CA LYS A 55 9.55 12.10 -1.87
C LYS A 55 9.30 11.06 -0.79
N ILE A 56 9.60 9.81 -1.10
CA ILE A 56 9.37 8.65 -0.23
C ILE A 56 10.72 8.11 0.26
N THR A 57 10.84 7.87 1.57
CA THR A 57 12.07 7.38 2.23
C THR A 57 11.78 6.25 3.22
N LEU A 58 12.82 5.45 3.51
CA LEU A 58 12.77 4.35 4.50
C LEU A 58 12.82 4.83 5.95
N ASN A 59 13.33 6.04 6.20
CA ASN A 59 13.37 6.63 7.53
C ASN A 59 13.05 8.13 7.50
N ASP A 60 12.87 8.70 8.68
CA ASP A 60 12.55 10.12 8.91
C ASP A 60 13.79 11.03 8.76
N ASP A 61 15.00 10.45 8.75
CA ASP A 61 16.24 11.20 8.59
C ASP A 61 16.42 11.66 7.14
N TRP A 62 16.64 12.97 6.98
CA TRP A 62 16.71 13.61 5.67
C TRP A 62 17.86 13.14 4.78
N ASN A 63 18.85 12.44 5.35
CA ASN A 63 20.11 12.02 4.70
C ASN A 63 20.10 10.61 4.11
N PHE A 64 18.96 9.91 4.05
CA PHE A 64 18.87 8.53 3.56
C PHE A 64 18.14 8.38 2.22
N GLU A 65 18.43 7.24 1.59
CA GLU A 65 18.08 6.83 0.22
C GLU A 65 16.61 7.06 -0.12
N GLU A 66 16.39 8.03 -1.02
CA GLU A 66 15.09 8.30 -1.63
C GLU A 66 14.71 7.12 -2.52
N GLN A 67 13.55 6.51 -2.25
CA GLN A 67 13.12 5.29 -2.96
C GLN A 67 12.18 5.62 -4.12
N GLY A 68 11.41 6.69 -3.98
CA GLY A 68 10.43 7.09 -4.97
C GLY A 68 9.82 8.45 -4.65
N TYR A 69 8.76 8.79 -5.38
CA TYR A 69 7.99 9.99 -5.11
C TYR A 69 6.51 9.79 -5.46
N LEU A 70 5.66 10.50 -4.73
CA LEU A 70 4.22 10.55 -4.94
C LEU A 70 3.87 11.78 -5.79
N LYS A 71 3.08 11.57 -6.84
CA LYS A 71 2.49 12.64 -7.64
C LYS A 71 1.08 12.24 -8.06
N GLU A 72 0.07 13.04 -7.72
CA GLU A 72 -1.31 12.90 -8.23
C GLU A 72 -1.88 11.46 -8.16
N ASN A 73 -1.80 10.81 -6.99
CA ASN A 73 -2.25 9.41 -6.78
C ASN A 73 -1.44 8.36 -7.56
N GLN A 74 -0.21 8.68 -7.92
CA GLN A 74 0.73 7.79 -8.57
C GLN A 74 2.06 7.78 -7.82
N ILE A 75 2.69 6.61 -7.72
CA ILE A 75 4.00 6.44 -7.09
C ILE A 75 5.01 6.02 -8.16
N PHE A 76 6.16 6.67 -8.20
CA PHE A 76 7.21 6.48 -9.20
C PHE A 76 8.57 6.20 -8.55
N TYR A 77 9.45 5.52 -9.27
CA TYR A 77 10.87 5.44 -8.91
C TYR A 77 11.58 6.78 -9.16
N ILE A 78 12.42 7.20 -8.21
CA ILE A 78 13.10 8.50 -8.30
C ILE A 78 14.21 8.54 -9.37
N GLY A 79 14.78 7.39 -9.72
CA GLY A 79 15.83 7.27 -10.73
C GLY A 79 15.31 7.13 -12.17
N SER A 80 14.33 6.24 -12.38
CA SER A 80 13.82 5.91 -13.72
C SER A 80 12.54 6.67 -14.11
N ASN A 81 11.84 7.28 -13.15
CA ASN A 81 10.48 7.81 -13.33
C ASN A 81 9.46 6.78 -13.83
N GLU A 82 9.77 5.49 -13.68
CA GLU A 82 8.82 4.43 -14.01
C GLU A 82 7.71 4.39 -12.96
N LEU A 83 6.48 4.19 -13.43
CA LEU A 83 5.30 4.10 -12.60
C LEU A 83 5.30 2.77 -11.84
N ILE A 84 5.14 2.82 -10.53
CA ILE A 84 5.03 1.64 -9.66
C ILE A 84 3.55 1.36 -9.42
N LEU A 85 2.83 2.37 -8.92
CA LEU A 85 1.43 2.26 -8.54
C LEU A 85 0.61 3.44 -9.00
N SER A 86 -0.62 3.16 -9.40
CA SER A 86 -1.63 4.20 -9.63
C SER A 86 -2.92 3.87 -8.92
N PHE A 87 -3.56 4.88 -8.33
CA PHE A 87 -4.88 4.77 -7.75
C PHE A 87 -5.96 5.40 -8.63
N HIS A 88 -6.80 4.53 -9.19
CA HIS A 88 -7.99 4.87 -9.96
C HIS A 88 -9.17 5.03 -9.00
N LYS A 89 -9.26 6.23 -8.40
CA LYS A 89 -10.18 6.53 -7.31
C LYS A 89 -11.65 6.32 -7.67
N ASP A 90 -12.04 6.66 -8.90
CA ASP A 90 -13.39 6.47 -9.46
C ASP A 90 -13.82 5.00 -9.50
N LYS A 91 -12.86 4.08 -9.56
CA LYS A 91 -13.08 2.63 -9.56
C LYS A 91 -12.80 1.99 -8.21
N GLY A 92 -12.17 2.71 -7.29
CA GLY A 92 -11.65 2.16 -6.04
C GLY A 92 -10.55 1.12 -6.31
N GLU A 93 -9.69 1.33 -7.31
CA GLU A 93 -8.69 0.34 -7.73
C GLU A 93 -7.27 0.87 -7.59
N ILE A 94 -6.39 0.09 -6.95
CA ILE A 94 -4.94 0.30 -6.97
C ILE A 94 -4.34 -0.71 -7.96
N GLU A 95 -3.55 -0.22 -8.90
CA GLU A 95 -2.91 -1.02 -9.94
C GLU A 95 -1.39 -0.96 -9.79
N ASN A 96 -0.76 -2.14 -9.71
CA ASN A 96 0.67 -2.32 -9.76
C ASN A 96 1.11 -2.54 -11.21
N HIS A 97 1.94 -1.63 -11.71
CA HIS A 97 2.38 -1.62 -13.11
C HIS A 97 3.54 -2.58 -13.37
N TYR A 98 4.19 -3.09 -12.33
CA TYR A 98 5.28 -4.07 -12.46
C TYR A 98 4.76 -5.46 -12.80
N ASN A 99 3.73 -5.93 -12.08
CA ASN A 99 3.16 -7.28 -12.24
C ASN A 99 1.70 -7.28 -12.70
N ASN A 100 1.17 -6.12 -13.12
CA ASN A 100 -0.22 -5.94 -13.53
C ASN A 100 -1.25 -6.41 -12.49
N LYS A 101 -0.86 -6.51 -11.20
CA LYS A 101 -1.78 -6.89 -10.12
C LYS A 101 -2.69 -5.72 -9.78
N ARG A 102 -3.94 -6.05 -9.45
CA ARG A 102 -4.96 -5.07 -9.10
C ARG A 102 -5.62 -5.39 -7.77
N ILE A 103 -5.62 -4.40 -6.90
CA ILE A 103 -6.27 -4.43 -5.59
C ILE A 103 -7.50 -3.54 -5.63
N TYR A 104 -8.60 -4.04 -5.08
CA TYR A 104 -9.85 -3.30 -5.00
C TYR A 104 -10.08 -2.82 -3.57
N LEU A 105 -10.49 -1.56 -3.46
CA LEU A 105 -10.90 -0.91 -2.22
C LEU A 105 -12.43 -0.81 -2.22
N ARG A 106 -13.07 -1.22 -1.13
CA ARG A 106 -14.50 -0.97 -0.88
C ARG A 106 -14.72 -0.40 0.52
N GLY A 107 -15.86 0.25 0.69
CA GLY A 107 -16.25 0.86 1.96
C GLY A 107 -16.67 2.31 1.79
N GLU A 108 -17.20 2.87 2.87
CA GLU A 108 -17.59 4.28 2.92
C GLU A 108 -16.34 5.18 2.90
N GLY A 109 -16.42 6.30 2.16
CA GLY A 109 -15.40 7.34 2.16
C GLY A 109 -14.26 7.17 1.15
N ILE A 110 -14.35 6.22 0.21
CA ILE A 110 -13.36 6.06 -0.87
C ILE A 110 -13.20 7.36 -1.67
N ASP A 111 -14.32 8.02 -1.97
CA ASP A 111 -14.33 9.29 -2.70
C ASP A 111 -13.68 10.45 -1.91
N ALA A 112 -13.44 10.27 -0.61
CA ALA A 112 -12.75 11.25 0.23
C ALA A 112 -11.24 10.96 0.37
N LEU A 113 -10.73 9.85 -0.17
CA LEU A 113 -9.33 9.49 -0.06
C LEU A 113 -8.44 10.52 -0.77
N THR A 114 -7.43 10.97 -0.05
CA THR A 114 -6.38 11.86 -0.56
C THR A 114 -5.20 11.05 -1.09
N SER A 115 -4.29 11.68 -1.84
CA SER A 115 -3.05 11.02 -2.29
C SER A 115 -2.19 10.53 -1.12
N MET A 116 -2.29 11.20 0.03
CA MET A 116 -1.64 10.81 1.27
C MET A 116 -2.23 9.50 1.83
N ASP A 117 -3.56 9.35 1.78
CA ASP A 117 -4.23 8.10 2.20
C ASP A 117 -3.87 6.96 1.24
N PHE A 118 -3.81 7.26 -0.06
CA PHE A 118 -3.31 6.32 -1.07
C PHE A 118 -1.88 5.86 -0.75
N PHE A 119 -0.96 6.77 -0.46
CA PHE A 119 0.41 6.41 -0.05
C PHE A 119 0.40 5.47 1.15
N GLY A 120 -0.35 5.80 2.20
CA GLY A 120 -0.45 4.95 3.40
C GLY A 120 -0.98 3.55 3.09
N ILE A 121 -2.09 3.47 2.33
CA ILE A 121 -2.69 2.20 1.92
C ILE A 121 -1.71 1.38 1.07
N SER A 122 -1.10 2.01 0.06
CA SER A 122 -0.16 1.34 -0.83
C SER A 122 1.05 0.81 -0.08
N ALA A 123 1.67 1.62 0.78
CA ALA A 123 2.83 1.20 1.57
C ALA A 123 2.53 0.02 2.51
N ILE A 124 1.29 -0.13 2.97
CA ILE A 124 0.88 -1.24 3.86
C ILE A 124 0.53 -2.51 3.06
N LEU A 125 -0.07 -2.36 1.88
CA LEU A 125 -0.61 -3.47 1.09
C LEU A 125 0.40 -4.09 0.14
N LEU A 126 1.33 -3.27 -0.32
CA LEU A 126 2.34 -3.61 -1.30
C LEU A 126 3.59 -3.10 -0.64
N ASP A 127 4.34 -3.98 0.01
CA ASP A 127 5.60 -3.61 0.65
C ASP A 127 6.52 -3.07 -0.47
N LEU A 128 6.51 -1.74 -0.65
CA LEU A 128 6.48 -1.08 -1.97
C LEU A 128 7.79 -1.21 -2.77
N PHE A 129 8.75 -1.96 -2.22
CA PHE A 129 10.07 -2.24 -2.75
C PHE A 129 10.51 -3.70 -2.61
N ALA A 130 9.62 -4.66 -2.32
CA ALA A 130 9.98 -6.08 -2.15
C ALA A 130 10.52 -6.78 -3.43
N GLY A 131 10.93 -6.05 -4.48
CA GLY A 131 11.48 -6.62 -5.71
C GLY A 131 12.18 -5.63 -6.64
N ALA A 132 12.86 -4.59 -6.13
CA ALA A 132 13.79 -3.82 -6.96
C ALA A 132 15.09 -4.63 -7.21
N GLY A 133 14.97 -5.79 -7.85
CA GLY A 133 16.07 -6.70 -8.17
C GLY A 133 15.64 -8.16 -8.36
N GLU A 134 15.55 -8.55 -9.62
CA GLU A 134 15.65 -9.91 -10.19
C GLU A 134 14.45 -10.86 -10.17
N SER A 135 13.92 -11.06 -11.39
CA SER A 135 13.66 -12.33 -12.10
C SER A 135 12.23 -12.47 -12.65
N GLU A 136 12.15 -12.78 -13.94
CA GLU A 136 10.93 -12.80 -14.78
C GLU A 136 10.02 -14.03 -14.55
N ASP A 137 10.21 -14.84 -13.50
CA ASP A 137 9.57 -16.17 -13.46
C ASP A 137 8.77 -16.56 -12.19
N ASP A 138 8.64 -15.73 -11.15
CA ASP A 138 7.89 -16.12 -9.93
C ASP A 138 6.81 -15.09 -9.53
N ASP A 139 5.67 -15.11 -10.23
CA ASP A 139 4.55 -14.18 -9.96
C ASP A 139 3.57 -14.68 -8.86
N ASP A 140 3.77 -15.91 -8.37
CA ASP A 140 2.93 -16.52 -7.32
C ASP A 140 3.50 -16.34 -5.89
N SER A 141 4.78 -15.97 -5.72
CA SER A 141 5.43 -15.97 -4.39
C SER A 141 5.02 -14.81 -3.47
N ILE A 142 4.74 -13.62 -4.00
CA ILE A 142 4.52 -12.44 -3.13
C ILE A 142 3.15 -12.45 -2.43
N LEU A 143 2.13 -13.03 -3.07
CA LEU A 143 0.84 -13.25 -2.40
C LEU A 143 0.97 -14.37 -1.37
N ASP A 144 1.73 -15.43 -1.70
CA ASP A 144 2.02 -16.54 -0.81
C ASP A 144 2.81 -16.09 0.42
N ASP A 145 3.87 -15.30 0.26
CA ASP A 145 4.66 -14.69 1.35
C ASP A 145 3.82 -13.71 2.20
N PHE A 146 2.88 -13.00 1.56
CA PHE A 146 1.95 -12.14 2.28
C PHE A 146 0.92 -12.95 3.06
N THR A 147 0.42 -14.08 2.54
CA THR A 147 -0.40 -15.03 3.32
C THR A 147 0.38 -15.71 4.42
N ASP A 148 1.63 -16.13 4.19
CA ASP A 148 2.49 -16.76 5.18
C ASP A 148 2.85 -15.77 6.30
N PHE A 149 3.14 -14.52 5.98
CA PHE A 149 3.32 -13.44 6.96
C PHE A 149 2.05 -13.16 7.78
N LEU A 150 0.88 -13.37 7.20
CA LEU A 150 -0.40 -13.23 7.91
C LEU A 150 -0.75 -14.44 8.76
N ASP A 151 -0.37 -15.65 8.32
CA ASP A 151 -0.57 -16.92 9.01
C ASP A 151 0.38 -17.06 10.22
N ASP A 152 1.62 -16.57 10.13
CA ASP A 152 2.56 -16.47 11.26
C ASP A 152 2.12 -15.48 12.36
N LEU A 153 1.04 -14.72 12.12
CA LEU A 153 0.55 -13.64 12.99
C LEU A 153 -0.79 -13.97 13.69
N ILE A 154 -1.22 -15.24 13.62
CA ILE A 154 -2.38 -15.84 14.33
C ILE A 154 -1.88 -16.65 15.52
#